data_AF-A0A565BVC0-F1
#
_entry.id   AF-A0A565BVC0-F1
#
_cell.length_a   1.000
_cell.length_b   1.000
_cell.length_c   1.000
_cell.angle_alpha   90.00
_cell.angle_beta   90.00
_cell.angle_gamma   90.00
#
_symmetry.space_group_name_H-M   'P 1'
#
loop_
_entity.id
_entity.type
_entity.pdbx_description
1 polymer ?
#
loop_
_entity_poly.entity_id
_entity_poly.type
_entity_poly.pdbx_seq_one_letter_code
_entity_poly.pdbx_strand_id
1 'polypeptide(L)'
;MARASSIRQFVTSRSIVPVLGLLKSFKLLEESSSIGNLLQVHARLITSGNFWDSSWAIRLLKCSSRFGDASYTFSIFRSIGKLYCANPVFKAYLVSSNPKQALGFYFDILRFGFVPDSYTFVSLFGCIEKTSCVDSGKMCHGQAIKHGCDQVLPVQNSLMHMYTCCGALDLAKKLFVEIPKRDIVSWNSIIAGAVRNGDLLYAHKLFDKMPEKNIISWNIMISAYLGANNPGVSISLFREMVGAGLQGNESTLVLLLNACGRSARLKEGRSVHTSLIRTLLSSSIVIDTALVDMYGKCKEIDLARRIFDSLSRRNKVTWNVMILAHCLHGNPEDGLKLFEAMINGELIPDEVTFVGVLCGCARAGLVSQGKSYYALMVDEFQIKPNFGHLWCMANLYSSAGFPEEAEEILKNLPEENVTPESAKWANLLSSLRFTGNPALGESIAKSLIETDPLNYKYYHLLMNIYGVAGRWDDVDRVREVVKERKIGRIPACGLVDLNEIVHGLRIGCKDAEKLITETSLEENATVIY
;
A
#
# COMPACT_ATOMS: atom_id res chain seq x y z
N MET A 1 -21.96 43.92 23.84
CA MET A 1 -22.38 44.64 22.61
C MET A 1 -21.64 45.97 22.36
N ALA A 2 -20.87 46.54 23.29
CA ALA A 2 -20.22 47.85 23.08
C ALA A 2 -18.81 47.84 22.43
N ARG A 3 -18.19 46.67 22.22
CA ARG A 3 -16.88 46.54 21.52
C ARG A 3 -16.96 46.11 20.05
N ALA A 4 -18.16 45.81 19.55
CA ALA A 4 -18.39 45.40 18.15
C ALA A 4 -18.82 46.57 17.24
N SER A 5 -19.17 47.73 17.82
CA SER A 5 -19.59 48.93 17.08
C SER A 5 -18.40 49.80 16.64
N SER A 6 -17.28 49.78 17.35
CA SER A 6 -16.10 50.62 17.05
C SER A 6 -15.29 50.15 15.83
N ILE A 7 -15.43 48.89 15.41
CA ILE A 7 -14.80 48.37 14.18
C ILE A 7 -15.67 48.66 12.94
N ARG A 8 -16.99 48.83 13.10
CA ARG A 8 -17.90 49.17 11.98
C ARG A 8 -17.74 50.60 11.48
N GLN A 9 -17.31 51.54 12.32
CA GLN A 9 -17.18 52.96 11.93
C GLN A 9 -15.88 53.31 11.20
N PHE A 10 -14.90 52.39 11.10
CA PHE A 10 -13.67 52.62 10.35
C PHE A 10 -13.73 52.15 8.88
N VAL A 11 -14.89 51.64 8.42
CA VAL A 11 -15.05 51.02 7.09
C VAL A 11 -15.82 51.91 6.10
N THR A 12 -16.40 53.04 6.53
CA THR A 12 -17.19 53.91 5.63
C THR A 12 -16.39 54.92 4.81
N SER A 13 -15.06 54.91 4.88
CA SER A 13 -14.22 55.78 4.03
C SER A 13 -12.98 55.04 3.53
N ARG A 14 -13.15 54.10 2.59
CA ARG A 14 -12.03 53.69 1.74
C ARG A 14 -12.52 53.24 0.36
N SER A 15 -11.93 53.89 -0.62
CA SER A 15 -12.03 53.72 -2.06
C SER A 15 -12.28 52.28 -2.51
N ILE A 16 -13.17 52.17 -3.50
CA ILE A 16 -13.34 51.04 -4.40
C ILE A 16 -11.93 50.61 -4.90
N VAL A 17 -11.44 49.47 -4.41
CA VAL A 17 -10.19 48.86 -4.87
C VAL A 17 -10.44 48.31 -6.30
N PRO A 18 -9.53 48.51 -7.27
CA PRO A 18 -9.82 48.24 -8.66
C PRO A 18 -10.05 46.74 -8.90
N VAL A 19 -11.12 46.43 -9.62
CA VAL A 19 -11.64 45.11 -10.00
C VAL A 19 -10.55 44.12 -10.49
N LEU A 20 -9.44 44.62 -11.05
CA LEU A 20 -8.27 43.82 -11.45
C LEU A 20 -7.57 43.09 -10.29
N GLY A 21 -7.48 43.70 -9.09
CA GLY A 21 -6.84 43.08 -7.92
C GLY A 21 -7.62 41.88 -7.41
N LEU A 22 -8.95 41.97 -7.45
CA LEU A 22 -9.90 40.90 -7.06
C LEU A 22 -9.86 39.73 -8.05
N LEU A 23 -9.76 40.00 -9.35
CA LEU A 23 -9.58 38.97 -10.39
C LEU A 23 -8.24 38.24 -10.28
N LYS A 24 -7.17 38.96 -9.90
CA LYS A 24 -5.85 38.36 -9.67
C LYS A 24 -5.84 37.48 -8.42
N SER A 25 -6.47 37.91 -7.32
CA SER A 25 -6.63 37.06 -6.12
C SER A 25 -7.55 35.86 -6.38
N PHE A 26 -8.54 35.99 -7.27
CA PHE A 26 -9.39 34.89 -7.72
C PHE A 26 -8.57 33.79 -8.39
N LYS A 27 -7.79 34.17 -9.41
CA LYS A 27 -6.97 33.23 -10.18
C LYS A 27 -5.90 32.55 -9.31
N LEU A 28 -5.29 33.32 -8.40
CA LEU A 28 -4.31 32.81 -7.43
C LEU A 28 -4.90 31.82 -6.40
N LEU A 29 -6.21 31.91 -6.11
CA LEU A 29 -6.91 30.99 -5.20
C LEU A 29 -7.19 29.64 -5.85
N GLU A 30 -7.59 29.62 -7.13
CA GLU A 30 -7.85 28.38 -7.87
C GLU A 30 -6.58 27.68 -8.33
N GLU A 31 -5.53 28.44 -8.65
CA GLU A 31 -4.23 27.94 -9.09
C GLU A 31 -3.24 27.71 -7.94
N SER A 32 -3.66 27.90 -6.67
CA SER A 32 -2.76 27.66 -5.54
C SER A 32 -2.35 26.18 -5.52
N SER A 33 -1.06 25.93 -5.75
CA SER A 33 -0.45 24.58 -5.72
C SER A 33 0.19 24.25 -4.37
N SER A 34 0.33 25.24 -3.48
CA SER A 34 0.95 25.07 -2.16
C SER A 34 0.16 25.77 -1.06
N ILE A 35 0.24 25.23 0.16
CA ILE A 35 -0.33 25.84 1.36
C ILE A 35 0.25 27.25 1.61
N GLY A 36 1.52 27.48 1.28
CA GLY A 36 2.18 28.79 1.41
C GLY A 36 1.54 29.86 0.52
N ASN A 37 1.20 29.53 -0.72
CA ASN A 37 0.48 30.44 -1.61
C ASN A 37 -0.93 30.74 -1.08
N LEU A 38 -1.61 29.73 -0.52
CA LEU A 38 -2.93 29.91 0.09
C LEU A 38 -2.88 30.85 1.29
N LEU A 39 -1.89 30.70 2.17
CA LEU A 39 -1.68 31.58 3.33
C LEU A 39 -1.40 33.03 2.91
N GLN A 40 -0.65 33.25 1.82
CA GLN A 40 -0.44 34.59 1.26
C GLN A 40 -1.74 35.21 0.74
N VAL A 41 -2.57 34.43 0.05
CA VAL A 41 -3.89 34.92 -0.41
C VAL A 41 -4.81 35.20 0.77
N HIS A 42 -4.81 34.35 1.79
CA HIS A 42 -5.56 34.58 3.03
C HIS A 42 -5.15 35.88 3.73
N ALA A 43 -3.84 36.13 3.88
CA ALA A 43 -3.32 37.37 4.46
C ALA A 43 -3.77 38.61 3.67
N ARG A 44 -3.75 38.54 2.32
CA ARG A 44 -4.25 39.61 1.44
C ARG A 44 -5.75 39.84 1.56
N LEU A 45 -6.55 38.78 1.75
CA LEU A 45 -7.99 38.91 1.98
C LEU A 45 -8.28 39.60 3.32
N ILE A 46 -7.50 39.32 4.37
CA ILE A 46 -7.61 39.99 5.67
C ILE A 46 -7.26 41.48 5.54
N THR A 47 -6.09 41.80 4.96
CA THR A 47 -5.63 43.19 4.87
C THR A 47 -6.47 44.07 3.94
N SER A 48 -7.10 43.47 2.92
CA SER A 48 -8.04 44.18 2.04
C SER A 48 -9.46 44.29 2.60
N GLY A 49 -9.76 43.67 3.75
CA GLY A 49 -11.10 43.62 4.34
C GLY A 49 -12.08 42.67 3.66
N ASN A 50 -11.69 42.06 2.54
CA ASN A 50 -12.54 41.16 1.74
C ASN A 50 -12.74 39.78 2.36
N PHE A 51 -11.96 39.39 3.37
CA PHE A 51 -12.15 38.11 4.07
C PHE A 51 -13.54 37.99 4.70
N TRP A 52 -14.10 39.09 5.19
CA TRP A 52 -15.41 39.09 5.84
C TRP A 52 -16.58 39.03 4.83
N ASP A 53 -16.29 39.08 3.53
CA ASP A 53 -17.25 38.72 2.50
C ASP A 53 -17.44 37.19 2.52
N SER A 54 -18.70 36.77 2.72
CA SER A 54 -19.10 35.38 2.79
C SER A 54 -18.69 34.57 1.55
N SER A 55 -18.54 35.18 0.37
CA SER A 55 -18.16 34.48 -0.85
C SER A 55 -16.67 34.09 -0.85
N TRP A 56 -15.79 35.02 -0.48
CA TRP A 56 -14.35 34.81 -0.44
C TRP A 56 -13.93 33.84 0.66
N ALA A 57 -14.52 33.96 1.85
CA ALA A 57 -14.23 33.04 2.95
C ALA A 57 -14.63 31.60 2.62
N ILE A 58 -15.78 31.37 1.99
CA ILE A 58 -16.23 30.03 1.58
C ILE A 58 -15.32 29.44 0.49
N ARG A 59 -14.86 30.27 -0.46
CA ARG A 59 -13.91 29.83 -1.49
C ARG A 59 -12.56 29.48 -0.90
N LEU A 60 -12.05 30.29 0.03
CA LEU A 60 -10.82 30.01 0.75
C LEU A 60 -10.94 28.69 1.54
N LEU A 61 -12.06 28.48 2.23
CA LEU A 61 -12.35 27.24 2.96
C LEU A 61 -12.36 26.01 2.04
N LYS A 62 -12.98 26.11 0.86
CA LYS A 62 -12.97 25.04 -0.14
C LYS A 62 -11.54 24.74 -0.62
N CYS A 63 -10.73 25.77 -0.84
CA CYS A 63 -9.35 25.59 -1.29
C CYS A 63 -8.46 25.00 -0.17
N SER A 64 -8.61 25.44 1.08
CA SER A 64 -7.83 24.93 2.21
C SER A 64 -8.04 23.43 2.44
N SER A 65 -9.26 22.92 2.16
CA SER A 65 -9.57 21.49 2.30
C SER A 65 -8.73 20.55 1.44
N ARG A 66 -8.07 21.07 0.39
CA ARG A 66 -7.23 20.27 -0.52
C ARG A 66 -5.84 19.98 0.04
N PHE A 67 -5.37 20.73 1.04
CA PHE A 67 -3.98 20.70 1.49
C PHE A 67 -3.75 19.88 2.77
N GLY A 68 -4.78 19.24 3.32
CA GLY A 68 -4.65 18.33 4.47
C GLY A 68 -4.39 19.00 5.83
N ASP A 69 -4.30 20.32 5.91
CA ASP A 69 -4.28 21.05 7.19
C ASP A 69 -5.73 21.25 7.70
N ALA A 70 -6.18 20.29 8.50
CA ALA A 70 -7.51 20.32 9.09
C ALA A 70 -7.65 21.44 10.14
N SER A 71 -6.60 21.77 10.89
CA SER A 71 -6.63 22.82 11.91
C SER A 71 -6.77 24.22 11.31
N TYR A 72 -6.05 24.48 10.21
CA TYR A 72 -6.18 25.71 9.46
C TYR A 72 -7.56 25.83 8.80
N THR A 73 -8.03 24.76 8.15
CA THR A 73 -9.37 24.73 7.54
C THR A 73 -10.47 24.95 8.59
N PHE A 74 -10.36 24.31 9.75
CA PHE A 74 -11.29 24.48 10.87
C PHE A 74 -11.29 25.91 11.41
N SER A 75 -10.12 26.57 11.47
CA SER A 75 -10.00 27.97 11.89
C SER A 75 -10.70 28.94 10.93
N ILE A 76 -10.62 28.69 9.62
CA ILE A 76 -11.39 29.44 8.62
C ILE A 76 -12.89 29.20 8.81
N PHE A 77 -13.31 27.93 8.98
CA PHE A 77 -14.71 27.58 9.20
C PHE A 77 -15.29 28.27 10.45
N ARG A 78 -14.54 28.26 11.56
CA ARG A 78 -14.93 28.94 12.80
C ARG A 78 -15.10 30.44 12.60
N SER A 79 -14.26 31.06 11.78
CA SER A 79 -14.36 32.48 11.43
C SER A 79 -15.61 32.81 10.59
N ILE A 80 -16.08 31.87 9.76
CA ILE A 80 -17.30 32.03 8.95
C ILE A 80 -18.56 31.85 9.80
N GLY A 81 -18.55 30.90 10.74
CA GLY A 81 -19.66 30.65 11.68
C GLY A 81 -20.95 30.11 11.05
N LYS A 82 -20.91 29.62 9.80
CA LYS A 82 -22.07 29.08 9.08
C LYS A 82 -21.97 27.57 8.91
N LEU A 83 -22.88 26.82 9.51
CA LEU A 83 -22.83 25.35 9.58
C LEU A 83 -22.93 24.67 8.20
N TYR A 84 -23.69 25.22 7.25
CA TYR A 84 -23.80 24.64 5.89
C TYR A 84 -22.46 24.60 5.12
N CYS A 85 -21.44 25.33 5.60
CA CYS A 85 -20.08 25.32 5.05
C CYS A 85 -19.19 24.22 5.65
N ALA A 86 -19.73 23.25 6.41
CA ALA A 86 -18.92 22.25 7.12
C ALA A 86 -18.30 21.17 6.20
N ASN A 87 -18.88 20.89 5.02
CA ASN A 87 -18.41 19.83 4.11
C ASN A 87 -16.92 19.91 3.73
N PRO A 88 -16.35 21.09 3.38
CA PRO A 88 -14.91 21.27 3.23
C PRO A 88 -14.06 20.85 4.44
N VAL A 89 -14.57 20.97 5.67
CA VAL A 89 -13.84 20.55 6.88
C VAL A 89 -13.73 19.04 6.93
N PHE A 90 -14.80 18.29 6.61
CA PHE A 90 -14.74 16.84 6.47
C PHE A 90 -13.77 16.41 5.38
N LYS A 91 -13.74 17.12 4.25
CA LYS A 91 -12.76 16.86 3.19
C LYS A 91 -11.32 17.13 3.65
N ALA A 92 -11.10 18.15 4.47
CA ALA A 92 -9.79 18.44 5.06
C ALA A 92 -9.36 17.33 6.02
N TYR A 93 -10.25 16.84 6.89
CA TYR A 93 -9.96 15.69 7.75
C TYR A 93 -9.68 14.42 6.94
N LEU A 94 -10.36 14.22 5.81
CA LEU A 94 -10.10 13.09 4.93
C LEU A 94 -8.69 13.14 4.35
N VAL A 95 -8.17 14.33 4.01
CA VAL A 95 -6.81 14.47 3.45
C VAL A 95 -5.74 14.60 4.54
N SER A 96 -6.12 14.94 5.77
CA SER A 96 -5.18 15.13 6.89
C SER A 96 -4.67 13.82 7.49
N SER A 97 -3.67 13.95 8.37
CA SER A 97 -3.12 12.85 9.16
C SER A 97 -4.03 12.42 10.33
N ASN A 98 -5.10 13.17 10.63
CA ASN A 98 -5.97 12.96 11.79
C ASN A 98 -7.44 12.69 11.42
N PRO A 99 -7.75 11.66 10.62
CA PRO A 99 -9.12 11.38 10.18
C PRO A 99 -10.07 11.00 11.33
N LYS A 100 -9.55 10.52 12.47
CA LYS A 100 -10.33 10.18 13.68
C LYS A 100 -11.15 11.36 14.21
N GLN A 101 -10.64 12.59 14.10
CA GLN A 101 -11.31 13.79 14.62
C GLN A 101 -12.57 14.19 13.83
N ALA A 102 -12.74 13.67 12.60
CA ALA A 102 -13.89 13.98 11.76
C ALA A 102 -15.22 13.58 12.40
N LEU A 103 -15.24 12.44 13.12
CA LEU A 103 -16.45 11.95 13.80
C LEU A 103 -16.84 12.82 14.99
N GLY A 104 -15.86 13.23 15.80
CA GLY A 104 -16.09 14.17 16.89
C GLY A 104 -16.68 15.48 16.37
N PHE A 105 -16.04 16.05 15.34
CA PHE A 105 -16.54 17.26 14.68
C PHE A 105 -17.96 17.09 14.13
N TYR A 106 -18.28 15.93 13.51
CA TYR A 106 -19.62 15.63 13.00
C TYR A 106 -20.68 15.68 14.10
N PHE A 107 -20.47 14.95 15.19
CA PHE A 107 -21.44 14.92 16.28
C PHE A 107 -21.56 16.26 17.00
N ASP A 108 -20.48 17.03 17.09
CA ASP A 108 -20.51 18.39 17.65
C ASP A 108 -21.40 19.31 16.81
N ILE A 109 -21.20 19.39 15.49
CA ILE A 109 -22.01 20.27 14.63
C ILE A 109 -23.46 19.79 14.49
N LEU A 110 -23.70 18.47 14.61
CA LEU A 110 -25.05 17.90 14.61
C LEU A 110 -25.87 18.43 15.80
N ARG A 111 -25.25 18.61 16.98
CA ARG A 111 -25.89 19.22 18.16
C ARG A 111 -26.31 20.67 17.94
N PHE A 112 -25.66 21.37 17.01
CA PHE A 112 -25.98 22.76 16.65
C PHE A 112 -26.95 22.88 15.46
N GLY A 113 -27.57 21.77 15.03
CA GLY A 113 -28.58 21.78 13.96
C GLY A 113 -28.02 21.70 12.55
N PHE A 114 -26.79 21.18 12.37
CA PHE A 114 -26.29 20.83 11.06
C PHE A 114 -27.15 19.73 10.42
N VAL A 115 -27.48 19.87 9.13
CA VAL A 115 -28.19 18.86 8.35
C VAL A 115 -27.18 18.19 7.41
N PRO A 116 -26.80 16.93 7.68
CA PRO A 116 -25.90 16.16 6.82
C PRO A 116 -26.50 15.92 5.43
N ASP A 117 -25.64 15.91 4.42
CA ASP A 117 -25.99 15.56 3.05
C ASP A 117 -25.12 14.41 2.51
N SER A 118 -25.33 14.04 1.25
CA SER A 118 -24.57 12.97 0.60
C SER A 118 -23.05 13.25 0.58
N TYR A 119 -22.64 14.52 0.47
CA TYR A 119 -21.21 14.89 0.45
C TYR A 119 -20.58 14.76 1.84
N THR A 120 -21.36 15.02 2.90
CA THR A 120 -20.96 14.75 4.28
C THR A 120 -20.61 13.28 4.45
N PHE A 121 -21.52 12.37 4.09
CA PHE A 121 -21.34 10.93 4.31
C PHE A 121 -20.23 10.32 3.46
N VAL A 122 -20.09 10.72 2.19
CA VAL A 122 -18.96 10.30 1.34
C VAL A 122 -17.61 10.65 1.99
N SER A 123 -17.48 11.86 2.54
CA SER A 123 -16.24 12.30 3.19
C SER A 123 -16.02 11.59 4.53
N LEU A 124 -17.08 11.39 5.33
CA LEU A 124 -17.01 10.70 6.62
C LEU A 124 -16.65 9.22 6.46
N PHE A 125 -17.27 8.50 5.53
CA PHE A 125 -16.92 7.10 5.26
C PHE A 125 -15.46 6.97 4.81
N GLY A 126 -14.95 7.90 4.00
CA GLY A 126 -13.53 7.94 3.66
C GLY A 126 -12.63 8.19 4.88
N CYS A 127 -13.04 9.00 5.85
CA CYS A 127 -12.29 9.19 7.09
C CYS A 127 -12.27 7.89 7.93
N ILE A 128 -13.41 7.21 8.03
CA ILE A 128 -13.56 5.97 8.79
C ILE A 128 -12.79 4.81 8.16
N GLU A 129 -12.77 4.74 6.82
CA GLU A 129 -11.92 3.81 6.08
C GLU A 129 -10.46 3.90 6.55
N LYS A 130 -9.92 5.12 6.70
CA LYS A 130 -8.54 5.32 7.14
C LYS A 130 -8.31 4.92 8.60
N THR A 131 -9.36 4.85 9.41
CA THR A 131 -9.29 4.43 10.80
C THR A 131 -9.63 2.96 10.99
N SER A 132 -10.10 2.27 9.96
CA SER A 132 -10.54 0.85 9.95
C SER A 132 -11.45 0.47 11.13
N CYS A 133 -12.25 1.41 11.64
CA CYS A 133 -13.12 1.19 12.80
C CYS A 133 -14.54 0.86 12.32
N VAL A 134 -14.92 -0.43 12.40
CA VAL A 134 -16.22 -0.92 11.94
C VAL A 134 -17.37 -0.26 12.68
N ASP A 135 -17.27 -0.07 14.01
CA ASP A 135 -18.39 0.40 14.81
C ASP A 135 -18.70 1.88 14.56
N SER A 136 -17.66 2.70 14.42
CA SER A 136 -17.80 4.07 13.91
C SER A 136 -18.47 4.10 12.53
N GLY A 137 -18.12 3.14 11.66
CA GLY A 137 -18.74 2.94 10.36
C GLY A 137 -20.23 2.62 10.43
N LYS A 138 -20.62 1.68 11.30
CA LYS A 138 -22.03 1.32 11.55
C LYS A 138 -22.82 2.50 12.10
N MET A 139 -22.27 3.28 13.03
CA MET A 139 -22.91 4.48 13.55
C MET A 139 -23.18 5.50 12.44
N CYS A 140 -22.19 5.78 11.59
CA CYS A 140 -22.36 6.72 10.47
C CYS A 140 -23.30 6.19 9.39
N HIS A 141 -23.33 4.88 9.17
CA HIS A 141 -24.32 4.24 8.30
C HIS A 141 -25.75 4.46 8.83
N GLY A 142 -25.98 4.24 10.14
CA GLY A 142 -27.28 4.54 10.76
C GLY A 142 -27.69 6.01 10.64
N GLN A 143 -26.73 6.93 10.72
CA GLN A 143 -26.97 8.36 10.46
C GLN A 143 -27.33 8.62 8.99
N ALA A 144 -26.66 7.98 8.04
CA ALA A 144 -26.98 8.11 6.62
C ALA A 144 -28.42 7.68 6.32
N ILE A 145 -28.88 6.58 6.92
CA ILE A 145 -30.28 6.11 6.82
C ILE A 145 -31.24 7.13 7.44
N LYS A 146 -30.95 7.62 8.66
CA LYS A 146 -31.79 8.60 9.36
C LYS A 146 -31.99 9.89 8.56
N HIS A 147 -30.98 10.28 7.78
CA HIS A 147 -31.01 11.48 6.93
C HIS A 147 -31.40 11.17 5.47
N GLY A 148 -31.85 9.96 5.16
CA GLY A 148 -32.33 9.56 3.81
C GLY A 148 -31.25 9.60 2.73
N CYS A 149 -29.98 9.50 3.12
CA CYS A 149 -28.83 9.53 2.20
C CYS A 149 -28.35 8.13 1.80
N ASP A 150 -28.89 7.07 2.38
CA ASP A 150 -28.49 5.66 2.20
C ASP A 150 -28.79 5.11 0.80
N GLN A 151 -29.76 5.69 0.08
CA GLN A 151 -30.12 5.30 -1.28
C GLN A 151 -29.36 6.09 -2.36
N VAL A 152 -28.45 6.99 -1.98
CA VAL A 152 -27.65 7.78 -2.91
C VAL A 152 -26.45 6.94 -3.35
N LEU A 153 -26.35 6.61 -4.65
CA LEU A 153 -25.33 5.69 -5.18
C LEU A 153 -23.88 6.05 -4.79
N PRO A 154 -23.42 7.31 -4.85
CA PRO A 154 -22.11 7.70 -4.30
C PRO A 154 -21.92 7.34 -2.82
N VAL A 155 -22.95 7.51 -1.99
CA VAL A 155 -22.92 7.17 -0.56
C VAL A 155 -22.84 5.66 -0.39
N GLN A 156 -23.63 4.89 -1.15
CA GLN A 156 -23.58 3.42 -1.17
C GLN A 156 -22.20 2.90 -1.60
N ASN A 157 -21.59 3.49 -2.63
CA ASN A 157 -20.25 3.15 -3.09
C ASN A 157 -19.18 3.42 -2.02
N SER A 158 -19.21 4.60 -1.38
CA SER A 158 -18.30 4.94 -0.28
C SER A 158 -18.51 4.07 0.95
N LEU A 159 -19.77 3.73 1.27
CA LEU A 159 -20.11 2.87 2.40
C LEU A 159 -19.64 1.43 2.19
N MET A 160 -19.86 0.87 1.00
CA MET A 160 -19.33 -0.45 0.62
C MET A 160 -17.80 -0.46 0.76
N HIS A 161 -17.12 0.56 0.22
CA HIS A 161 -15.67 0.64 0.32
C HIS A 161 -15.20 0.69 1.78
N MET A 162 -15.82 1.54 2.61
CA MET A 162 -15.53 1.63 4.04
C MET A 162 -15.66 0.26 4.73
N TYR A 163 -16.77 -0.46 4.53
CA TYR A 163 -16.93 -1.79 5.12
C TYR A 163 -15.87 -2.79 4.66
N THR A 164 -15.46 -2.75 3.39
CA THR A 164 -14.38 -3.61 2.89
C THR A 164 -13.01 -3.26 3.48
N CYS A 165 -12.74 -1.97 3.76
CA CYS A 165 -11.50 -1.52 4.40
C CYS A 165 -11.46 -1.83 5.90
N CYS A 166 -12.63 -1.93 6.54
CA CYS A 166 -12.75 -2.32 7.94
C CYS A 166 -12.85 -3.85 8.16
N GLY A 167 -12.57 -4.67 7.14
CA GLY A 167 -12.62 -6.15 7.25
C GLY A 167 -14.03 -6.76 7.24
N ALA A 168 -15.09 -5.97 7.16
CA ALA A 168 -16.47 -6.42 7.23
C ALA A 168 -17.04 -6.75 5.84
N LEU A 169 -16.40 -7.68 5.11
CA LEU A 169 -16.76 -8.03 3.73
C LEU A 169 -18.22 -8.48 3.58
N ASP A 170 -18.78 -9.18 4.56
CA ASP A 170 -20.17 -9.67 4.49
C ASP A 170 -21.21 -8.53 4.49
N LEU A 171 -20.95 -7.44 5.21
CA LEU A 171 -21.81 -6.26 5.18
C LEU A 171 -21.72 -5.55 3.83
N ALA A 172 -20.51 -5.45 3.26
CA ALA A 172 -20.31 -4.90 1.93
C ALA A 172 -21.01 -5.75 0.84
N LYS A 173 -20.97 -7.09 0.97
CA LYS A 173 -21.69 -8.02 0.08
C LYS A 173 -23.21 -7.80 0.14
N LYS A 174 -23.79 -7.63 1.33
CA LYS A 174 -25.22 -7.32 1.50
C LYS A 174 -25.60 -5.99 0.83
N LEU A 175 -24.86 -4.93 1.10
CA LEU A 175 -25.07 -3.62 0.47
C LEU A 175 -24.98 -3.70 -1.05
N PHE A 176 -24.00 -4.44 -1.57
CA PHE A 176 -23.85 -4.62 -3.01
C PHE A 176 -25.09 -5.27 -3.64
N VAL A 177 -25.76 -6.19 -2.95
CA VAL A 177 -27.00 -6.81 -3.41
C VAL A 177 -28.19 -5.84 -3.34
N GLU A 178 -28.23 -4.96 -2.34
CA GLU A 178 -29.29 -3.98 -2.15
C GLU A 178 -29.28 -2.86 -3.20
N ILE A 179 -28.12 -2.50 -3.78
CA ILE A 179 -28.02 -1.46 -4.81
C ILE A 179 -28.83 -1.86 -6.07
N PRO A 180 -29.92 -1.16 -6.42
CA PRO A 180 -30.78 -1.58 -7.53
C PRO A 180 -30.08 -1.45 -8.89
N LYS A 181 -29.37 -0.34 -9.11
CA LYS A 181 -28.61 -0.05 -10.33
C LYS A 181 -27.16 0.22 -9.98
N ARG A 182 -26.32 -0.79 -10.15
CA ARG A 182 -24.88 -0.76 -9.87
C ARG A 182 -24.16 -0.09 -11.04
N ASP A 183 -23.30 0.87 -10.73
CA ASP A 183 -22.38 1.44 -11.71
C ASP A 183 -21.02 0.72 -11.68
N ILE A 184 -20.14 1.08 -12.59
CA ILE A 184 -18.79 0.50 -12.66
C ILE A 184 -17.98 0.71 -11.37
N VAL A 185 -18.26 1.79 -10.64
CA VAL A 185 -17.64 2.09 -9.35
C VAL A 185 -18.14 1.12 -8.28
N SER A 186 -19.43 0.81 -8.23
CA SER A 186 -19.98 -0.21 -7.33
C SER A 186 -19.29 -1.56 -7.50
N TRP A 187 -19.15 -2.03 -8.75
CA TRP A 187 -18.49 -3.29 -9.08
C TRP A 187 -17.00 -3.26 -8.72
N ASN A 188 -16.28 -2.21 -9.10
CA ASN A 188 -14.85 -2.09 -8.81
C ASN A 188 -14.58 -2.03 -7.30
N SER A 189 -15.42 -1.32 -6.53
CA SER A 189 -15.29 -1.22 -5.07
C SER A 189 -15.44 -2.57 -4.38
N ILE A 190 -16.45 -3.39 -4.73
CA ILE A 190 -16.64 -4.70 -4.10
C ILE A 190 -15.58 -5.72 -4.53
N ILE A 191 -15.11 -5.67 -5.79
CA ILE A 191 -14.05 -6.55 -6.29
C ILE A 191 -12.72 -6.22 -5.59
N ALA A 192 -12.33 -4.95 -5.56
CA ALA A 192 -11.12 -4.51 -4.87
C ALA A 192 -11.19 -4.84 -3.37
N GLY A 193 -12.36 -4.65 -2.75
CA GLY A 193 -12.61 -5.02 -1.37
C GLY A 193 -12.48 -6.52 -1.11
N ALA A 194 -13.03 -7.36 -1.99
CA ALA A 194 -12.89 -8.83 -1.89
C ALA A 194 -11.44 -9.29 -2.02
N VAL A 195 -10.69 -8.72 -2.97
CA VAL A 195 -9.24 -8.97 -3.13
C VAL A 195 -8.47 -8.61 -1.86
N ARG A 196 -8.74 -7.42 -1.29
CA ARG A 196 -8.08 -6.98 -0.04
C ARG A 196 -8.33 -7.93 1.13
N ASN A 197 -9.54 -8.45 1.23
CA ASN A 197 -9.93 -9.41 2.27
C ASN A 197 -9.55 -10.87 1.94
N GLY A 198 -8.73 -11.10 0.92
CA GLY A 198 -8.20 -12.42 0.55
C GLY A 198 -9.17 -13.32 -0.23
N ASP A 199 -10.41 -12.89 -0.51
CA ASP A 199 -11.42 -13.66 -1.23
C ASP A 199 -11.30 -13.45 -2.76
N LEU A 200 -10.15 -13.87 -3.31
CA LEU A 200 -9.84 -13.73 -4.74
C LEU A 200 -10.82 -14.49 -5.64
N LEU A 201 -11.37 -15.61 -5.16
CA LEU A 201 -12.36 -16.41 -5.90
C LEU A 201 -13.68 -15.66 -6.07
N TYR A 202 -14.18 -15.03 -5.00
CA TYR A 202 -15.37 -14.19 -5.09
C TYR A 202 -15.13 -12.96 -5.98
N ALA A 203 -13.96 -12.32 -5.85
CA ALA A 203 -13.58 -11.20 -6.70
C ALA A 203 -13.62 -11.56 -8.20
N HIS A 204 -13.05 -12.71 -8.58
CA HIS A 204 -13.05 -13.17 -9.98
C HIS A 204 -14.47 -13.50 -10.47
N LYS A 205 -15.30 -14.17 -9.66
CA LYS A 205 -16.70 -14.44 -10.00
C LYS A 205 -17.51 -13.15 -10.23
N LEU A 206 -17.27 -12.12 -9.42
CA LEU A 206 -17.89 -10.82 -9.61
C LEU A 206 -17.41 -10.14 -10.88
N PHE A 207 -16.10 -10.19 -11.14
CA PHE A 207 -15.49 -9.66 -12.36
C PHE A 207 -16.12 -10.27 -13.61
N ASP A 208 -16.28 -11.59 -13.68
CA ASP A 208 -16.92 -12.25 -14.82
C ASP A 208 -18.36 -11.76 -15.04
N LYS A 209 -19.11 -11.56 -13.96
CA LYS A 209 -20.50 -11.06 -13.99
C LYS A 209 -20.63 -9.56 -14.32
N MET A 210 -19.54 -8.79 -14.34
CA MET A 210 -19.61 -7.37 -14.67
C MET A 210 -20.13 -7.16 -16.09
N PRO A 211 -21.23 -6.38 -16.27
CA PRO A 211 -21.79 -6.08 -17.59
C PRO A 211 -20.81 -5.33 -18.49
N GLU A 212 -20.10 -4.35 -17.92
CA GLU A 212 -19.09 -3.55 -18.58
C GLU A 212 -17.83 -3.52 -17.71
N LYS A 213 -16.66 -3.63 -18.35
CA LYS A 213 -15.35 -3.64 -17.70
C LYS A 213 -14.53 -2.50 -18.28
N ASN A 214 -13.93 -1.68 -17.42
CA ASN A 214 -13.00 -0.63 -17.83
C ASN A 214 -11.57 -0.98 -17.42
N ILE A 215 -10.60 -0.14 -17.78
CA ILE A 215 -9.19 -0.32 -17.45
C ILE A 215 -8.98 -0.52 -15.94
N ILE A 216 -9.77 0.15 -15.09
CA ILE A 216 -9.69 0.02 -13.64
C ILE A 216 -10.11 -1.40 -13.20
N SER A 217 -11.23 -1.92 -13.73
CA SER A 217 -11.71 -3.29 -13.45
C SER A 217 -10.64 -4.33 -13.79
N TRP A 218 -10.02 -4.21 -14.96
CA TRP A 218 -8.93 -5.11 -15.39
C TRP A 218 -7.68 -4.97 -14.51
N ASN A 219 -7.25 -3.75 -14.20
CA ASN A 219 -6.08 -3.52 -13.35
C ASN A 219 -6.27 -4.05 -11.92
N ILE A 220 -7.49 -4.00 -11.36
CA ILE A 220 -7.79 -4.61 -10.07
C ILE A 220 -7.51 -6.12 -10.12
N MET A 221 -8.03 -6.83 -11.13
CA MET A 221 -7.81 -8.28 -11.24
C MET A 221 -6.38 -8.66 -11.60
N ILE A 222 -5.73 -7.95 -12.52
CA ILE A 222 -4.34 -8.20 -12.92
C ILE A 222 -3.42 -8.03 -11.69
N SER A 223 -3.61 -6.96 -10.92
CA SER A 223 -2.82 -6.71 -9.70
C SER A 223 -3.14 -7.71 -8.58
N ALA A 224 -4.39 -8.13 -8.46
CA ALA A 224 -4.81 -9.16 -7.50
C ALA A 224 -4.11 -10.50 -7.76
N TYR A 225 -4.13 -10.99 -9.00
CA TYR A 225 -3.42 -12.22 -9.36
C TYR A 225 -1.90 -12.08 -9.27
N LEU A 226 -1.37 -10.88 -9.54
CA LEU A 226 0.06 -10.61 -9.37
C LEU A 226 0.45 -10.69 -7.89
N GLY A 227 -0.35 -10.09 -7.00
CA GLY A 227 -0.18 -10.15 -5.55
C GLY A 227 -0.35 -11.57 -4.98
N ALA A 228 -1.21 -12.39 -5.59
CA ALA A 228 -1.38 -13.80 -5.25
C ALA A 228 -0.34 -14.74 -5.90
N ASN A 229 0.78 -14.19 -6.38
CA ASN A 229 1.88 -14.90 -7.04
C ASN A 229 1.44 -15.78 -8.23
N ASN A 230 0.49 -15.28 -9.04
CA ASN A 230 0.06 -15.92 -10.27
C ASN A 230 0.25 -15.01 -11.50
N PRO A 231 1.51 -14.68 -11.86
CA PRO A 231 1.82 -13.79 -12.98
C PRO A 231 1.32 -14.33 -14.33
N GLY A 232 1.12 -15.64 -14.46
CA GLY A 232 0.57 -16.26 -15.66
C GLY A 232 -0.86 -15.82 -15.94
N VAL A 233 -1.72 -15.82 -14.91
CA VAL A 233 -3.11 -15.35 -15.02
C VAL A 233 -3.17 -13.83 -15.20
N SER A 234 -2.28 -13.08 -14.56
CA SER A 234 -2.16 -11.63 -14.80
C SER A 234 -1.92 -11.31 -16.28
N ILE A 235 -1.04 -12.06 -16.95
CA ILE A 235 -0.75 -11.90 -18.39
C ILE A 235 -1.95 -12.36 -19.25
N SER A 236 -2.66 -13.42 -18.88
CA SER A 236 -3.84 -13.86 -19.64
C SER A 236 -4.97 -12.83 -19.58
N LEU A 237 -5.26 -12.29 -18.38
CA LEU A 237 -6.23 -11.21 -18.20
C LEU A 237 -5.86 -9.95 -19.00
N PHE A 238 -4.58 -9.61 -19.09
CA PHE A 238 -4.14 -8.52 -19.96
C PHE A 238 -4.44 -8.80 -21.44
N ARG A 239 -4.21 -10.03 -21.92
CA ARG A 239 -4.54 -10.40 -23.31
C ARG A 239 -6.04 -10.33 -23.57
N GLU A 240 -6.86 -10.76 -22.62
CA GLU A 240 -8.32 -10.63 -22.69
C GLU A 240 -8.76 -9.17 -22.72
N MET A 241 -8.16 -8.30 -21.89
CA MET A 241 -8.40 -6.85 -21.90
C MET A 241 -8.12 -6.25 -23.29
N VAL A 242 -6.97 -6.59 -23.90
CA VAL A 242 -6.61 -6.13 -25.24
C VAL A 242 -7.57 -6.70 -26.30
N GLY A 243 -7.96 -7.97 -26.17
CA GLY A 243 -8.96 -8.61 -27.03
C GLY A 243 -10.35 -7.95 -26.95
N ALA A 244 -10.69 -7.36 -25.82
CA ALA A 244 -11.89 -6.54 -25.63
C ALA A 244 -11.77 -5.11 -26.21
N GLY A 245 -10.68 -4.79 -26.92
CA GLY A 245 -10.46 -3.49 -27.56
C GLY A 245 -9.96 -2.39 -26.62
N LEU A 246 -9.63 -2.70 -25.37
CA LEU A 246 -9.10 -1.75 -24.41
C LEU A 246 -7.58 -1.65 -24.51
N GLN A 247 -7.05 -0.43 -24.53
CA GLN A 247 -5.62 -0.19 -24.39
C GLN A 247 -5.29 0.09 -22.93
N GLY A 248 -4.32 -0.65 -22.39
CA GLY A 248 -3.83 -0.44 -21.03
C GLY A 248 -3.21 0.95 -20.87
N ASN A 249 -3.28 1.49 -19.66
CA ASN A 249 -2.58 2.72 -19.31
C ASN A 249 -1.20 2.42 -18.71
N GLU A 250 -0.46 3.46 -18.30
CA GLU A 250 0.83 3.32 -17.62
C GLU A 250 0.79 2.32 -16.46
N SER A 251 -0.24 2.38 -15.60
CA SER A 251 -0.39 1.44 -14.49
C SER A 251 -0.55 -0.01 -14.97
N THR A 252 -1.30 -0.24 -16.04
CA THR A 252 -1.44 -1.58 -16.64
C THR A 252 -0.10 -2.12 -17.14
N LEU A 253 0.71 -1.27 -17.77
CA LEU A 253 2.02 -1.67 -18.31
C LEU A 253 3.02 -1.99 -17.21
N VAL A 254 3.02 -1.23 -16.12
CA VAL A 254 3.83 -1.54 -14.93
C VAL A 254 3.44 -2.89 -14.33
N LEU A 255 2.14 -3.18 -14.20
CA LEU A 255 1.66 -4.49 -13.72
C LEU A 255 2.12 -5.62 -14.63
N LEU A 256 2.10 -5.41 -15.94
CA LEU A 256 2.51 -6.42 -16.92
C LEU A 256 4.02 -6.66 -16.91
N LEU A 257 4.83 -5.60 -16.82
CA LEU A 257 6.28 -5.71 -16.67
C LEU A 257 6.66 -6.46 -15.39
N ASN A 258 5.98 -6.15 -14.28
CA ASN A 258 6.15 -6.88 -13.02
C ASN A 258 5.78 -8.35 -13.16
N ALA A 259 4.67 -8.67 -13.85
CA ALA A 259 4.26 -10.05 -14.12
C ALA A 259 5.32 -10.79 -14.96
N CYS A 260 5.85 -10.15 -16.01
CA CYS A 260 6.92 -10.70 -16.84
C CYS A 260 8.20 -10.94 -16.03
N GLY A 261 8.61 -9.99 -15.20
CA GLY A 261 9.78 -10.11 -14.34
C GLY A 261 9.65 -11.26 -13.34
N ARG A 262 8.52 -11.31 -12.61
CA ARG A 262 8.25 -12.38 -11.61
C ARG A 262 8.19 -13.78 -12.22
N SER A 263 7.73 -13.89 -13.47
CA SER A 263 7.65 -15.18 -14.18
C SER A 263 8.85 -15.48 -15.07
N ALA A 264 9.90 -14.64 -15.06
CA ALA A 264 11.07 -14.73 -15.93
C ALA A 264 10.72 -14.84 -17.43
N ARG A 265 9.62 -14.20 -17.86
CA ARG A 265 9.09 -14.23 -19.24
C ARG A 265 9.66 -13.10 -20.08
N LEU A 266 10.94 -13.25 -20.46
CA LEU A 266 11.68 -12.22 -21.19
C LEU A 266 11.07 -11.86 -22.55
N LYS A 267 10.55 -12.83 -23.30
CA LYS A 267 9.99 -12.59 -24.64
C LYS A 267 8.77 -11.68 -24.57
N GLU A 268 7.87 -11.96 -23.63
CA GLU A 268 6.71 -11.15 -23.34
C GLU A 268 7.13 -9.76 -22.84
N GLY A 269 8.09 -9.68 -21.91
CA GLY A 269 8.63 -8.41 -21.42
C GLY A 269 9.20 -7.52 -22.53
N ARG A 270 9.95 -8.10 -23.48
CA ARG A 270 10.47 -7.40 -24.68
C ARG A 270 9.34 -6.93 -25.60
N SER A 271 8.28 -7.71 -25.76
CA SER A 271 7.10 -7.30 -26.53
C SER A 271 6.42 -6.08 -25.91
N VAL A 272 6.31 -6.04 -24.57
CA VAL A 272 5.73 -4.90 -23.84
C VAL A 272 6.61 -3.67 -23.98
N HIS A 273 7.92 -3.82 -23.81
CA HIS A 273 8.88 -2.73 -24.03
C HIS A 273 8.84 -2.19 -25.46
N THR A 274 8.74 -3.06 -26.47
CA THR A 274 8.59 -2.64 -27.86
C THR A 274 7.28 -1.88 -28.10
N SER A 275 6.19 -2.32 -27.46
CA SER A 275 4.90 -1.61 -27.51
C SER A 275 5.01 -0.21 -26.93
N LEU A 276 5.68 -0.05 -25.78
CA LEU A 276 5.91 1.25 -25.13
C LEU A 276 6.58 2.25 -26.09
N ILE A 277 7.66 1.81 -26.76
CA ILE A 277 8.40 2.62 -27.73
C ILE A 277 7.49 3.03 -28.91
N ARG A 278 6.63 2.12 -29.39
CA ARG A 278 5.73 2.37 -30.53
C ARG A 278 4.56 3.29 -30.19
N THR A 279 4.03 3.23 -28.97
CA THR A 279 2.86 4.02 -28.56
C THR A 279 3.19 5.46 -28.17
N LEU A 280 4.46 5.88 -28.25
CA LEU A 280 4.94 7.22 -27.85
C LEU A 280 4.48 7.65 -26.45
N LEU A 281 4.25 6.68 -25.56
CA LEU A 281 4.01 6.99 -24.15
C LEU A 281 5.29 7.64 -23.63
N SER A 282 5.16 8.87 -23.14
CA SER A 282 6.28 9.61 -22.56
C SER A 282 6.91 8.74 -21.47
N SER A 283 8.19 8.38 -21.63
CA SER A 283 8.91 7.58 -20.65
C SER A 283 8.82 8.25 -19.29
N SER A 284 8.22 7.55 -18.34
CA SER A 284 8.14 8.00 -16.96
C SER A 284 9.20 7.24 -16.16
N ILE A 285 9.71 7.86 -15.09
CA ILE A 285 10.62 7.18 -14.17
C ILE A 285 10.01 5.90 -13.59
N VAL A 286 8.68 5.81 -13.52
CA VAL A 286 7.95 4.64 -13.03
C VAL A 286 8.04 3.48 -14.03
N ILE A 287 7.75 3.73 -15.31
CA ILE A 287 7.86 2.74 -16.38
C ILE A 287 9.31 2.28 -16.53
N ASP A 288 10.26 3.23 -16.56
CA ASP A 288 11.67 2.93 -16.71
C ASP A 288 12.21 2.08 -15.56
N THR A 289 11.82 2.41 -14.32
CA THR A 289 12.19 1.59 -13.15
C THR A 289 11.60 0.18 -13.24
N ALA A 290 10.35 0.03 -13.72
CA ALA A 290 9.74 -1.28 -13.95
C ALA A 290 10.42 -2.08 -15.07
N LEU A 291 10.93 -1.41 -16.11
CA LEU A 291 11.73 -2.04 -17.16
C LEU A 291 13.07 -2.55 -16.63
N VAL A 292 13.79 -1.74 -15.84
CA VAL A 292 15.04 -2.17 -15.19
C VAL A 292 14.78 -3.39 -14.31
N ASP A 293 13.69 -3.39 -13.52
CA ASP A 293 13.31 -4.53 -12.66
C ASP A 293 12.99 -5.79 -13.48
N MET A 294 12.20 -5.65 -14.55
CA MET A 294 11.81 -6.76 -15.41
C MET A 294 13.04 -7.40 -16.09
N TYR A 295 13.92 -6.59 -16.70
CA TYR A 295 15.14 -7.09 -17.33
C TYR A 295 16.10 -7.68 -16.30
N GLY A 296 16.24 -7.05 -15.12
CA GLY A 296 17.03 -7.55 -14.01
C GLY A 296 16.59 -8.95 -13.57
N LYS A 297 15.29 -9.13 -13.32
CA LYS A 297 14.69 -10.42 -12.94
C LYS A 297 14.75 -11.48 -14.04
N CYS A 298 14.71 -11.05 -15.30
CA CYS A 298 14.94 -11.93 -16.46
C CYS A 298 16.43 -12.23 -16.71
N LYS A 299 17.35 -11.81 -15.83
CA LYS A 299 18.80 -12.02 -15.91
C LYS A 299 19.48 -11.32 -17.09
N GLU A 300 18.83 -10.34 -17.70
CA GLU A 300 19.37 -9.51 -18.78
C GLU A 300 19.97 -8.21 -18.19
N ILE A 301 21.00 -8.38 -17.36
CA ILE A 301 21.55 -7.30 -16.53
C ILE A 301 22.13 -6.16 -17.38
N ASP A 302 22.76 -6.48 -18.52
CA ASP A 302 23.31 -5.46 -19.42
C ASP A 302 22.24 -4.53 -19.98
N LEU A 303 21.06 -5.08 -20.32
CA LEU A 303 19.93 -4.28 -20.80
C LEU A 303 19.35 -3.44 -19.67
N ALA A 304 19.18 -4.03 -18.48
CA ALA A 304 18.76 -3.29 -17.30
C ALA A 304 19.70 -2.12 -16.99
N ARG A 305 21.01 -2.35 -17.09
CA ARG A 305 22.06 -1.35 -16.87
C ARG A 305 22.02 -0.22 -17.90
N ARG A 306 21.86 -0.54 -19.19
CA ARG A 306 21.73 0.47 -20.25
C ARG A 306 20.53 1.38 -20.03
N ILE A 307 19.38 0.80 -19.65
CA ILE A 307 18.18 1.59 -19.34
C ILE A 307 18.47 2.47 -18.13
N PHE A 308 19.01 1.91 -17.04
CA PHE A 308 19.38 2.66 -15.84
C PHE A 308 20.33 3.84 -16.12
N ASP A 309 21.37 3.63 -16.94
CA ASP A 309 22.34 4.66 -17.30
C ASP A 309 21.72 5.75 -18.19
N SER A 310 20.69 5.44 -18.98
CA SER A 310 19.98 6.41 -19.81
C SER A 310 19.06 7.37 -19.04
N LEU A 311 18.75 7.07 -17.77
CA LEU A 311 17.84 7.89 -16.95
C LEU A 311 18.46 9.22 -16.54
N SER A 312 17.80 10.32 -16.90
CA SER A 312 18.22 11.68 -16.54
C SER A 312 18.05 11.99 -15.05
N ARG A 313 17.05 11.37 -14.41
CA ARG A 313 16.80 11.46 -12.97
C ARG A 313 16.56 10.07 -12.42
N ARG A 314 17.32 9.68 -11.41
CA ARG A 314 17.18 8.41 -10.71
C ARG A 314 16.69 8.70 -9.29
N ASN A 315 15.63 8.03 -8.89
CA ASN A 315 15.17 8.09 -7.50
C ASN A 315 15.69 6.87 -6.73
N LYS A 316 15.44 6.84 -5.42
CA LYS A 316 15.83 5.74 -4.54
C LYS A 316 15.37 4.37 -5.05
N VAL A 317 14.14 4.28 -5.57
CA VAL A 317 13.56 3.01 -6.07
C VAL A 317 14.34 2.51 -7.28
N THR A 318 14.71 3.39 -8.21
CA THR A 318 15.51 3.02 -9.39
C THR A 318 16.88 2.45 -9.00
N TRP A 319 17.56 3.06 -8.02
CA TRP A 319 18.83 2.56 -7.49
C TRP A 319 18.66 1.19 -6.83
N ASN A 320 17.65 1.03 -5.97
CA ASN A 320 17.36 -0.24 -5.29
C ASN A 320 17.14 -1.38 -6.28
N VAL A 321 16.36 -1.14 -7.33
CA VAL A 321 16.09 -2.15 -8.36
C VAL A 321 17.37 -2.57 -9.08
N MET A 322 18.26 -1.62 -9.43
CA MET A 322 19.50 -1.94 -10.14
C MET A 322 20.51 -2.67 -9.23
N ILE A 323 20.64 -2.25 -7.96
CA ILE A 323 21.46 -2.92 -6.95
C ILE A 323 20.96 -4.36 -6.76
N LEU A 324 19.64 -4.55 -6.58
CA LEU A 324 19.03 -5.88 -6.45
C LEU A 324 19.24 -6.73 -7.71
N ALA A 325 19.13 -6.16 -8.90
CA ALA A 325 19.37 -6.90 -10.14
C ALA A 325 20.80 -7.48 -10.18
N HIS A 326 21.81 -6.69 -9.85
CA HIS A 326 23.20 -7.18 -9.76
C HIS A 326 23.38 -8.17 -8.61
N CYS A 327 22.91 -7.85 -7.40
CA CYS A 327 23.09 -8.68 -6.20
C CYS A 327 22.37 -10.02 -6.27
N LEU A 328 21.17 -10.10 -6.87
CA LEU A 328 20.37 -11.33 -6.94
C LEU A 328 20.56 -12.13 -8.24
N HIS A 329 20.72 -11.43 -9.37
CA HIS A 329 20.64 -12.06 -10.69
C HIS A 329 21.92 -11.92 -11.53
N GLY A 330 22.80 -10.98 -11.18
CA GLY A 330 24.03 -10.66 -11.91
C GLY A 330 25.32 -10.94 -11.13
N ASN A 331 26.28 -10.03 -11.20
CA ASN A 331 27.50 -10.03 -10.40
C ASN A 331 27.31 -9.25 -9.09
N PRO A 332 27.46 -9.86 -7.89
CA PRO A 332 27.28 -9.16 -6.62
C PRO A 332 28.20 -7.96 -6.43
N GLU A 333 29.46 -8.05 -6.87
CA GLU A 333 30.46 -6.99 -6.66
C GLU A 333 30.05 -5.68 -7.36
N ASP A 334 29.47 -5.77 -8.55
CA ASP A 334 28.97 -4.60 -9.27
C ASP A 334 27.74 -3.99 -8.59
N GLY A 335 26.94 -4.81 -7.91
CA GLY A 335 25.83 -4.36 -7.06
C GLY A 335 26.32 -3.61 -5.82
N LEU A 336 27.40 -4.08 -5.19
CA LEU A 336 28.04 -3.41 -4.05
C LEU A 336 28.69 -2.07 -4.47
N LYS A 337 29.36 -2.02 -5.63
CA LYS A 337 29.87 -0.76 -6.19
C LYS A 337 28.76 0.25 -6.46
N LEU A 338 27.61 -0.21 -6.95
CA LEU A 338 26.42 0.64 -7.14
C LEU A 338 25.87 1.19 -5.82
N PHE A 339 25.89 0.39 -4.76
CA PHE A 339 25.50 0.84 -3.42
C PHE A 339 26.46 1.91 -2.87
N GLU A 340 27.76 1.72 -3.01
CA GLU A 340 28.75 2.73 -2.61
C GLU A 340 28.57 4.04 -3.40
N ALA A 341 28.30 3.94 -4.71
CA ALA A 341 27.97 5.10 -5.53
C ALA A 341 26.68 5.81 -5.09
N MET A 342 25.67 5.07 -4.63
CA MET A 342 24.44 5.63 -4.08
C MET A 342 24.70 6.44 -2.80
N ILE A 343 25.49 5.90 -1.87
CA ILE A 343 25.85 6.61 -0.62
C ILE A 343 26.67 7.87 -0.93
N ASN A 344 27.67 7.75 -1.81
CA ASN A 344 28.52 8.88 -2.20
C ASN A 344 27.73 9.99 -2.94
N GLY A 345 26.60 9.63 -3.54
CA GLY A 345 25.66 10.58 -4.16
C GLY A 345 24.66 11.19 -3.18
N GLU A 346 24.87 11.07 -1.87
CA GLU A 346 24.02 11.59 -0.79
C GLU A 346 22.57 11.06 -0.81
N LEU A 347 22.33 9.92 -1.48
CA LEU A 347 21.03 9.23 -1.44
C LEU A 347 20.96 8.31 -0.23
N ILE A 348 20.01 8.58 0.66
CA ILE A 348 19.79 7.78 1.88
C ILE A 348 19.24 6.39 1.51
N PRO A 349 20.00 5.30 1.76
CA PRO A 349 19.53 3.93 1.60
C PRO A 349 18.31 3.65 2.47
N ASP A 350 17.50 2.66 2.08
CA ASP A 350 16.40 2.18 2.90
C ASP A 350 16.54 0.68 3.20
N GLU A 351 15.54 0.15 3.92
CA GLU A 351 15.44 -1.28 4.24
C GLU A 351 15.63 -2.16 2.99
N VAL A 352 15.07 -1.78 1.84
CA VAL A 352 15.13 -2.60 0.62
C VAL A 352 16.56 -2.59 0.04
N THR A 353 17.25 -1.45 0.11
CA THR A 353 18.65 -1.34 -0.32
C THR A 353 19.53 -2.33 0.44
N PHE A 354 19.42 -2.35 1.77
CA PHE A 354 20.26 -3.19 2.62
C PHE A 354 19.94 -4.69 2.49
N VAL A 355 18.68 -5.08 2.28
CA VAL A 355 18.36 -6.48 1.89
C VAL A 355 19.15 -6.89 0.64
N GLY A 356 19.18 -6.04 -0.39
CA GLY A 356 19.92 -6.32 -1.63
C GLY A 356 21.42 -6.44 -1.42
N VAL A 357 22.02 -5.51 -0.68
CA VAL A 357 23.46 -5.49 -0.36
C VAL A 357 23.87 -6.73 0.44
N LEU A 358 23.16 -7.03 1.53
CA LEU A 358 23.45 -8.18 2.38
C LEU A 358 23.26 -9.50 1.63
N CYS A 359 22.27 -9.58 0.74
CA CYS A 359 22.10 -10.74 -0.13
C CYS A 359 23.26 -10.89 -1.13
N GLY A 360 23.75 -9.77 -1.68
CA GLY A 360 24.95 -9.73 -2.52
C GLY A 360 26.17 -10.27 -1.77
N CYS A 361 26.40 -9.81 -0.53
CA CYS A 361 27.47 -10.32 0.32
C CYS A 361 27.32 -11.83 0.60
N ALA A 362 26.11 -12.29 0.94
CA ALA A 362 25.82 -13.71 1.17
C ALA A 362 26.12 -14.56 -0.06
N ARG A 363 25.75 -14.10 -1.27
CA ARG A 363 26.01 -14.84 -2.52
C ARG A 363 27.48 -14.84 -2.92
N ALA A 364 28.22 -13.79 -2.58
CA ALA A 364 29.65 -13.68 -2.83
C ALA A 364 30.53 -14.29 -1.71
N GLY A 365 29.94 -14.71 -0.58
CA GLY A 365 30.69 -15.20 0.59
C GLY A 365 31.49 -14.11 1.32
N LEU A 366 31.12 -12.83 1.18
CA LEU A 366 31.88 -11.69 1.69
C LEU A 366 31.51 -11.39 3.15
N VAL A 367 31.93 -12.24 4.09
CA VAL A 367 31.54 -12.18 5.51
C VAL A 367 31.87 -10.84 6.14
N SER A 368 33.11 -10.36 5.97
CA SER A 368 33.58 -9.11 6.59
C SER A 368 32.82 -7.89 6.08
N GLN A 369 32.54 -7.84 4.78
CA GLN A 369 31.74 -6.75 4.19
C GLN A 369 30.29 -6.83 4.63
N GLY A 370 29.69 -8.03 4.67
CA GLY A 370 28.32 -8.20 5.16
C GLY A 370 28.15 -7.74 6.61
N LYS A 371 29.11 -8.06 7.49
CA LYS A 371 29.14 -7.55 8.88
C LYS A 371 29.24 -6.02 8.91
N SER A 372 30.15 -5.44 8.11
CA SER A 372 30.33 -3.99 8.03
C SER A 372 29.09 -3.26 7.54
N TYR A 373 28.45 -3.74 6.46
CA TYR A 373 27.22 -3.13 5.95
C TYR A 373 26.03 -3.34 6.88
N TYR A 374 25.96 -4.45 7.62
CA TYR A 374 24.94 -4.65 8.64
C TYR A 374 25.10 -3.66 9.80
N ALA A 375 26.33 -3.44 10.29
CA ALA A 375 26.61 -2.41 11.30
C ALA A 375 26.26 -1.01 10.78
N LEU A 376 26.70 -0.68 9.55
CA LEU A 376 26.36 0.59 8.89
C LEU A 376 24.83 0.84 8.83
N MET A 377 24.05 -0.20 8.53
CA MET A 377 22.59 -0.13 8.49
C MET A 377 21.98 0.25 9.85
N VAL A 378 22.44 -0.38 10.93
CA VAL A 378 21.89 -0.22 12.28
C VAL A 378 22.41 1.05 12.94
N ASP A 379 23.72 1.27 12.89
CA ASP A 379 24.39 2.29 13.69
C ASP A 379 24.34 3.67 13.04
N GLU A 380 24.57 3.76 11.72
CA GLU A 380 24.62 5.05 11.03
C GLU A 380 23.26 5.43 10.43
N PHE A 381 22.60 4.49 9.74
CA PHE A 381 21.31 4.75 9.10
C PHE A 381 20.10 4.52 9.99
N GLN A 382 20.29 3.97 11.20
CA GLN A 382 19.21 3.73 12.19
C GLN A 382 18.04 2.92 11.63
N ILE A 383 18.34 1.98 10.71
CA ILE A 383 17.35 1.09 10.10
C ILE A 383 17.21 -0.14 10.99
N LYS A 384 16.02 -0.29 11.61
CA LYS A 384 15.68 -1.48 12.41
C LYS A 384 15.78 -2.74 11.53
N PRO A 385 16.54 -3.77 11.93
CA PRO A 385 16.60 -5.04 11.20
C PRO A 385 15.21 -5.66 11.05
N ASN A 386 14.92 -6.16 9.85
CA ASN A 386 13.72 -6.94 9.55
C ASN A 386 14.13 -8.38 9.22
N PHE A 387 13.14 -9.26 9.04
CA PHE A 387 13.38 -10.66 8.70
C PHE A 387 14.30 -10.84 7.48
N GLY A 388 14.17 -10.00 6.45
CA GLY A 388 15.00 -10.05 5.25
C GLY A 388 16.48 -9.80 5.53
N HIS A 389 16.79 -8.79 6.34
CA HIS A 389 18.17 -8.48 6.74
C HIS A 389 18.81 -9.62 7.52
N LEU A 390 18.10 -10.12 8.54
CA LEU A 390 18.57 -11.19 9.42
C LEU A 390 18.75 -12.50 8.65
N TRP A 391 17.83 -12.81 7.75
CA TRP A 391 17.94 -13.97 6.88
C TRP A 391 19.16 -13.93 5.95
N CYS A 392 19.45 -12.77 5.36
CA CYS A 392 20.63 -12.60 4.51
C CYS A 392 21.92 -12.81 5.32
N MET A 393 21.99 -12.27 6.54
CA MET A 393 23.14 -12.45 7.43
C MET A 393 23.29 -13.90 7.90
N ALA A 394 22.20 -14.56 8.28
CA ALA A 394 22.22 -15.98 8.65
C ALA A 394 22.74 -16.84 7.49
N ASN A 395 22.29 -16.58 6.26
CA ASN A 395 22.80 -17.29 5.08
C ASN A 395 24.28 -17.03 4.81
N LEU A 396 24.74 -15.80 5.02
CA LEU A 396 26.14 -15.45 4.89
C LEU A 396 27.00 -16.26 5.88
N TYR A 397 26.61 -16.29 7.16
CA TYR A 397 27.27 -17.12 8.18
C TYR A 397 27.20 -18.61 7.88
N SER A 398 26.05 -19.11 7.39
CA SER A 398 25.91 -20.50 6.90
C SER A 398 27.00 -20.86 5.91
N SER A 399 27.09 -20.04 4.86
CA SER A 399 27.93 -20.31 3.70
C SER A 399 29.42 -20.23 4.04
N ALA A 400 29.75 -19.52 5.11
CA ALA A 400 31.10 -19.36 5.62
C ALA A 400 31.48 -20.37 6.73
N GLY A 401 30.58 -21.28 7.10
CA GLY A 401 30.86 -22.34 8.09
C GLY A 401 30.64 -21.92 9.54
N PHE A 402 29.81 -20.91 9.80
CA PHE A 402 29.48 -20.39 11.14
C PHE A 402 27.99 -20.64 11.46
N PRO A 403 27.58 -21.90 11.74
CA PRO A 403 26.17 -22.24 11.93
C PRO A 403 25.59 -21.72 13.26
N GLU A 404 26.40 -21.58 14.31
CA GLU A 404 25.97 -21.12 15.63
C GLU A 404 25.57 -19.64 15.59
N GLU A 405 26.40 -18.81 14.95
CA GLU A 405 26.16 -17.38 14.75
C GLU A 405 24.96 -17.12 13.83
N ALA A 406 24.71 -18.03 12.89
CA ALA A 406 23.54 -17.98 12.03
C ALA A 406 22.22 -18.30 12.77
N GLU A 407 22.28 -19.18 13.76
CA GLU A 407 21.15 -19.47 14.64
C GLU A 407 20.91 -18.33 15.63
N GLU A 408 21.96 -17.79 16.22
CA GLU A 408 21.87 -16.67 17.16
C GLU A 408 21.23 -15.42 16.53
N ILE A 409 21.63 -15.06 15.30
CA ILE A 409 21.08 -13.88 14.63
C ILE A 409 19.59 -14.03 14.28
N LEU A 410 19.12 -15.26 14.04
CA LEU A 410 17.71 -15.55 13.79
C LEU A 410 16.90 -15.61 15.09
N LYS A 411 17.51 -16.01 16.22
CA LYS A 411 16.87 -15.95 17.54
C LYS A 411 16.63 -14.53 18.02
N ASN A 412 17.50 -13.58 17.63
CA ASN A 412 17.38 -12.15 17.96
C ASN A 412 16.31 -11.39 17.15
N LEU A 413 15.33 -12.09 16.58
CA LEU A 413 14.21 -11.48 15.85
C LEU A 413 13.34 -10.63 16.80
N PRO A 414 13.17 -9.33 16.55
CA PRO A 414 12.35 -8.48 17.41
C PRO A 414 10.87 -8.89 17.32
N GLU A 415 10.30 -9.35 18.45
CA GLU A 415 8.92 -9.88 18.57
C GLU A 415 7.85 -8.90 18.03
N GLU A 416 8.09 -7.59 18.11
CA GLU A 416 7.16 -6.54 17.67
C GLU A 416 6.87 -6.52 16.16
N ASN A 417 7.75 -7.06 15.31
CA ASN A 417 7.60 -7.02 13.84
C ASN A 417 7.34 -8.40 13.22
N VAL A 418 7.08 -9.40 14.05
CA VAL A 418 7.13 -10.80 13.68
C VAL A 418 5.75 -11.39 13.91
N THR A 419 5.05 -11.70 12.82
CA THR A 419 3.92 -12.62 12.91
C THR A 419 4.39 -13.92 13.57
N PRO A 420 3.59 -14.59 14.41
CA PRO A 420 3.96 -15.88 15.02
C PRO A 420 4.43 -16.91 13.99
N GLU A 421 3.95 -16.78 12.75
CA GLU A 421 4.39 -17.53 11.58
C GLU A 421 5.88 -17.24 11.27
N SER A 422 6.29 -15.99 11.10
CA SER A 422 7.68 -15.62 10.77
C SER A 422 8.72 -16.03 11.84
N ALA A 423 8.36 -16.05 13.13
CA ALA A 423 9.23 -16.57 14.20
C ALA A 423 9.41 -18.09 14.06
N LYS A 424 8.32 -18.82 13.81
CA LYS A 424 8.36 -20.27 13.54
C LYS A 424 9.16 -20.57 12.28
N TRP A 425 9.04 -19.75 11.24
CA TRP A 425 9.80 -19.85 9.99
C TRP A 425 11.30 -19.64 10.18
N ALA A 426 11.70 -18.65 10.98
CA ALA A 426 13.10 -18.40 11.30
C ALA A 426 13.73 -19.57 12.08
N ASN A 427 13.05 -20.06 13.12
CA ASN A 427 13.49 -21.22 13.90
C ASN A 427 13.55 -22.48 13.04
N LEU A 428 12.56 -22.68 12.16
CA LEU A 428 12.50 -23.82 11.26
C LEU A 428 13.62 -23.80 10.22
N LEU A 429 13.88 -22.66 9.59
CA LEU A 429 14.93 -22.53 8.58
C LEU A 429 16.34 -22.54 9.18
N SER A 430 16.51 -22.00 10.39
CA SER A 430 17.72 -22.15 11.21
C SER A 430 18.00 -23.63 11.52
N SER A 431 16.98 -24.41 11.88
CA SER A 431 17.12 -25.85 12.09
C SER A 431 17.43 -26.60 10.79
N LEU A 432 16.72 -26.32 9.70
CA LEU A 432 16.78 -27.07 8.43
C LEU A 432 18.08 -26.90 7.64
N ARG A 433 18.59 -25.66 7.52
CA ARG A 433 19.73 -25.36 6.62
C ARG A 433 21.08 -25.55 7.30
N PHE A 434 21.13 -25.42 8.63
CA PHE A 434 22.38 -25.30 9.38
C PHE A 434 22.71 -26.55 10.20
N THR A 435 21.72 -27.37 10.57
CA THR A 435 21.94 -28.63 11.32
C THR A 435 21.88 -29.89 10.44
N GLY A 436 21.45 -29.78 9.18
CA GLY A 436 21.40 -30.91 8.24
C GLY A 436 20.34 -31.98 8.57
N ASN A 437 19.33 -31.67 9.38
CA ASN A 437 18.33 -32.65 9.83
C ASN A 437 16.93 -32.42 9.20
N PRO A 438 16.63 -32.99 8.01
CA PRO A 438 15.35 -32.80 7.32
C PRO A 438 14.14 -33.39 8.06
N ALA A 439 14.36 -34.33 9.00
CA ALA A 439 13.29 -34.99 9.75
C ALA A 439 12.60 -34.06 10.76
N LEU A 440 13.36 -33.13 11.37
CA LEU A 440 12.80 -32.18 12.33
C LEU A 440 11.91 -31.13 11.64
N GLY A 441 12.36 -30.60 10.49
CA GLY A 441 11.53 -29.64 9.75
C GLY A 441 10.30 -30.28 9.09
N GLU A 442 10.38 -31.55 8.70
CA GLU A 442 9.20 -32.33 8.29
C GLU A 442 8.18 -32.46 9.43
N SER A 443 8.62 -32.80 10.65
CA SER A 443 7.74 -32.94 11.81
C SER A 443 7.02 -31.64 12.16
N ILE A 444 7.71 -30.51 12.07
CA ILE A 444 7.14 -29.19 12.39
C ILE A 444 6.18 -28.73 11.29
N ALA A 445 6.53 -28.90 10.02
CA ALA A 445 5.64 -28.57 8.91
C ALA A 445 4.35 -29.40 8.95
N LYS A 446 4.44 -30.69 9.33
CA LYS A 446 3.26 -31.54 9.58
C LYS A 446 2.41 -31.04 10.75
N SER A 447 3.03 -30.65 11.87
CA SER A 447 2.31 -30.06 13.01
C SER A 447 1.62 -28.72 12.67
N LEU A 448 2.23 -27.89 11.83
CA LEU A 448 1.60 -26.65 11.33
C LEU A 448 0.41 -26.94 10.43
N ILE A 449 0.53 -27.93 9.55
CA ILE A 449 -0.57 -28.42 8.71
C ILE A 449 -1.71 -28.99 9.58
N GLU A 450 -1.40 -29.65 10.70
CA GLU A 450 -2.42 -30.12 11.65
C GLU A 450 -3.13 -28.96 12.36
N THR A 451 -2.43 -27.84 12.58
CA THR A 451 -2.96 -26.68 13.32
C THR A 451 -3.87 -25.81 12.44
N ASP A 452 -3.51 -25.60 11.18
CA ASP A 452 -4.36 -24.94 10.19
C ASP A 452 -4.25 -25.66 8.83
N PRO A 453 -5.11 -26.66 8.61
CA PRO A 453 -5.05 -27.53 7.44
C PRO A 453 -5.34 -26.84 6.11
N LEU A 454 -5.89 -25.62 6.09
CA LEU A 454 -6.26 -24.91 4.87
C LEU A 454 -5.17 -23.92 4.41
N ASN A 455 -4.15 -23.70 5.22
CA ASN A 455 -3.09 -22.75 4.92
C ASN A 455 -2.01 -23.36 4.00
N TYR A 456 -2.11 -23.01 2.72
CA TYR A 456 -1.20 -23.49 1.66
C TYR A 456 0.29 -23.25 1.97
N LYS A 457 0.64 -22.20 2.73
CA LYS A 457 2.04 -21.84 3.01
C LYS A 457 2.77 -22.97 3.75
N TYR A 458 2.07 -23.73 4.59
CA TYR A 458 2.66 -24.85 5.33
C TYR A 458 2.90 -26.09 4.44
N TYR A 459 2.09 -26.29 3.42
CA TYR A 459 2.33 -27.33 2.42
C TYR A 459 3.48 -26.92 1.49
N HIS A 460 3.54 -25.64 1.10
CA HIS A 460 4.65 -25.11 0.32
C HIS A 460 5.99 -25.24 1.05
N LEU A 461 6.00 -24.98 2.35
CA LEU A 461 7.12 -25.23 3.23
C LEU A 461 7.59 -26.68 3.20
N LEU A 462 6.65 -27.62 3.38
CA LEU A 462 6.93 -29.05 3.36
C LEU A 462 7.48 -29.50 2.01
N MET A 463 6.94 -28.97 0.90
CA MET A 463 7.47 -29.22 -0.45
C MET A 463 8.88 -28.67 -0.65
N ASN A 464 9.18 -27.47 -0.15
CA ASN A 464 10.53 -26.91 -0.20
C ASN A 464 11.51 -27.72 0.66
N ILE A 465 11.09 -28.23 1.82
CA ILE A 465 11.88 -29.13 2.67
C ILE A 465 12.24 -30.40 1.89
N TYR A 466 11.25 -31.05 1.29
CA TYR A 466 11.48 -32.28 0.51
C TYR A 466 12.32 -32.03 -0.74
N GLY A 467 12.11 -30.91 -1.44
CA GLY A 467 12.89 -30.52 -2.62
C GLY A 467 14.37 -30.29 -2.31
N VAL A 468 14.68 -29.60 -1.21
CA VAL A 468 16.07 -29.36 -0.77
C VAL A 468 16.74 -30.66 -0.31
N ALA A 469 15.99 -31.58 0.29
CA ALA A 469 16.46 -32.91 0.67
C ALA A 469 16.54 -33.91 -0.51
N GLY A 470 16.20 -33.50 -1.74
CA GLY A 470 16.19 -34.37 -2.93
C GLY A 470 15.05 -35.41 -2.96
N ARG A 471 14.08 -35.31 -2.05
CA ARG A 471 12.94 -36.24 -1.89
C ARG A 471 11.75 -35.85 -2.77
N TRP A 472 11.92 -35.90 -4.10
CA TRP A 472 10.90 -35.43 -5.04
C TRP A 472 9.59 -36.23 -5.00
N ASP A 473 9.64 -37.52 -4.69
CA ASP A 473 8.44 -38.35 -4.52
C ASP A 473 7.54 -37.84 -3.38
N ASP A 474 8.14 -37.28 -2.33
CA ASP A 474 7.40 -36.67 -1.22
C ASP A 474 6.81 -35.31 -1.60
N VAL A 475 7.48 -34.53 -2.45
CA VAL A 475 6.94 -33.29 -3.02
C VAL A 475 5.66 -33.58 -3.80
N ASP A 476 5.67 -34.61 -4.64
CA ASP A 476 4.50 -34.95 -5.45
C ASP A 476 3.35 -35.52 -4.60
N ARG A 477 3.64 -36.30 -3.55
CA ARG A 477 2.63 -36.71 -2.55
C ARG A 477 1.95 -35.51 -1.88
N VAL A 478 2.72 -34.50 -1.47
CA VAL A 478 2.17 -33.28 -0.86
C VAL A 478 1.33 -32.48 -1.85
N ARG A 479 1.72 -32.43 -3.13
CA ARG A 479 0.92 -31.79 -4.20
C ARG A 479 -0.43 -32.46 -4.39
N GLU A 480 -0.50 -33.78 -4.34
CA GLU A 480 -1.77 -34.50 -4.44
C GLU A 480 -2.67 -34.22 -3.23
N VAL A 481 -2.12 -34.19 -2.01
CA VAL A 481 -2.88 -33.81 -0.79
C VAL A 481 -3.45 -32.39 -0.89
N VAL A 482 -2.68 -31.44 -1.44
CA VAL A 482 -3.15 -30.06 -1.68
C VAL A 482 -4.29 -30.03 -2.71
N LYS A 483 -4.18 -30.80 -3.80
CA LYS A 483 -5.23 -30.93 -4.83
C LYS A 483 -6.51 -31.54 -4.27
N GLU A 484 -6.40 -32.63 -3.51
CA GLU A 484 -7.54 -33.34 -2.91
C GLU A 484 -8.30 -32.45 -1.92
N ARG A 485 -7.57 -31.68 -1.11
CA ARG A 485 -8.15 -30.73 -0.14
C ARG A 485 -8.67 -29.44 -0.78
N LYS A 486 -8.56 -29.30 -2.12
CA LYS A 486 -8.91 -28.08 -2.89
C LYS A 486 -8.25 -26.81 -2.33
N ILE A 487 -7.09 -26.95 -1.70
CA ILE A 487 -6.25 -25.85 -1.24
C ILE A 487 -5.56 -25.27 -2.50
N GLY A 488 -5.41 -23.95 -2.58
CA GLY A 488 -5.08 -23.17 -3.79
C GLY A 488 -4.13 -23.79 -4.84
N ARG A 489 -4.29 -23.35 -6.11
CA ARG A 489 -3.65 -23.93 -7.31
C ARG A 489 -2.13 -23.74 -7.35
N ILE A 490 -1.44 -24.77 -7.86
CA ILE A 490 0.02 -24.97 -7.94
C ILE A 490 0.76 -23.83 -8.68
N PRO A 491 1.64 -23.07 -8.02
CA PRO A 491 2.69 -22.27 -8.65
C PRO A 491 3.93 -23.14 -8.90
N ALA A 492 4.55 -22.99 -10.07
CA ALA A 492 5.84 -23.60 -10.39
C ALA A 492 6.98 -22.86 -9.68
N CYS A 493 7.93 -23.62 -9.12
CA CYS A 493 9.04 -23.17 -8.27
C CYS A 493 9.92 -22.05 -8.85
N GLY A 494 10.45 -21.22 -7.93
CA GLY A 494 11.68 -20.46 -8.11
C GLY A 494 12.16 -19.87 -6.79
N LEU A 495 13.48 -19.81 -6.57
CA LEU A 495 14.20 -19.22 -5.41
C LEU A 495 13.96 -17.69 -5.21
N VAL A 496 12.94 -17.13 -5.88
CA VAL A 496 12.55 -15.72 -5.94
C VAL A 496 11.72 -15.31 -4.71
N ASP A 497 11.32 -16.28 -3.89
CA ASP A 497 10.45 -16.11 -2.72
C ASP A 497 11.00 -15.18 -1.64
N LEU A 498 12.32 -14.94 -1.59
CA LEU A 498 12.89 -14.15 -0.50
C LEU A 498 12.50 -12.67 -0.53
N ASN A 499 12.41 -12.09 -1.72
CA ASN A 499 12.05 -10.69 -1.90
C ASN A 499 10.53 -10.48 -1.71
N GLU A 500 9.72 -11.52 -2.00
CA GLU A 500 8.27 -11.51 -1.80
C GLU A 500 7.85 -11.86 -0.38
N ILE A 501 8.62 -12.66 0.37
CA ILE A 501 8.41 -12.88 1.81
C ILE A 501 8.59 -11.54 2.55
N VAL A 502 9.63 -10.77 2.24
CA VAL A 502 9.89 -9.46 2.86
C VAL A 502 8.82 -8.42 2.48
N HIS A 503 8.39 -8.37 1.21
CA HIS A 503 7.33 -7.45 0.78
C HIS A 503 5.91 -7.87 1.20
N GLY A 504 5.63 -9.17 1.25
CA GLY A 504 4.32 -9.74 1.65
C GLY A 504 4.06 -9.63 3.15
N LEU A 505 5.10 -9.76 3.98
CA LEU A 505 5.00 -9.53 5.43
C LEU A 505 4.66 -8.07 5.77
N ARG A 506 5.13 -7.10 4.96
CA ARG A 506 4.83 -5.67 5.15
C ARG A 506 3.36 -5.31 4.85
N ILE A 507 2.67 -6.10 4.02
CA ILE A 507 1.25 -5.89 3.67
C ILE A 507 0.33 -6.45 4.76
N GLY A 508 0.74 -7.52 5.47
CA GLY A 508 0.00 -8.08 6.61
C GLY A 508 0.18 -7.31 7.93
N CYS A 509 1.26 -6.54 8.10
CA CYS A 509 1.56 -5.88 9.38
C CYS A 509 0.69 -4.66 9.73
N LYS A 510 -0.08 -4.08 8.80
CA LYS A 510 -0.98 -2.95 9.16
C LYS A 510 -2.32 -3.38 9.73
N ASP A 511 -2.73 -4.63 9.50
CA ASP A 511 -4.04 -5.13 9.91
C ASP A 511 -3.99 -5.92 11.24
N ALA A 512 -2.79 -6.37 11.67
CA ALA A 512 -2.63 -7.17 12.89
C ALA A 512 -2.32 -6.35 14.17
N GLU A 513 -1.73 -5.16 14.06
CA GLU A 513 -1.38 -4.33 15.24
C GLU A 513 -2.60 -3.75 15.97
N LYS A 514 -3.81 -3.80 15.40
CA LYS A 514 -5.04 -3.35 16.08
C LYS A 514 -5.75 -4.43 16.89
N LEU A 515 -5.50 -5.71 16.62
CA LEU A 515 -6.22 -6.80 17.31
C LEU A 515 -5.63 -7.18 18.67
N ILE A 516 -4.42 -6.70 19.01
CA ILE A 516 -3.73 -7.09 20.25
C ILE A 516 -3.91 -6.05 21.38
N THR A 517 -4.27 -4.80 21.04
CA THR A 517 -4.53 -3.76 22.05
C THR A 517 -5.95 -3.78 22.65
N GLU A 518 -6.90 -4.49 22.04
CA GLU A 518 -8.29 -4.55 22.56
C GLU A 518 -8.58 -5.79 23.42
N THR A 519 -7.78 -6.85 23.34
CA THR A 519 -7.95 -8.07 24.16
C THR A 519 -7.24 -8.03 25.51
N SER A 520 -6.38 -7.04 25.77
CA SER A 520 -5.64 -6.89 27.05
C SER A 520 -6.32 -5.97 28.07
N LEU A 521 -7.53 -5.47 27.80
CA LEU A 521 -8.30 -4.63 28.74
C LEU A 521 -9.58 -5.30 29.28
N GLU A 522 -9.94 -6.51 28.85
CA GLU A 522 -11.14 -7.21 29.33
C GLU A 522 -10.87 -8.35 30.36
N GLU A 523 -9.62 -8.69 30.68
CA GLU A 523 -9.33 -9.79 31.63
C GLU A 523 -9.07 -9.39 33.10
N ASN A 524 -9.17 -8.11 33.47
CA ASN A 524 -8.91 -7.66 34.87
C ASN A 524 -10.13 -7.15 35.66
N ALA A 525 -11.35 -7.60 35.33
CA ALA A 525 -12.54 -7.23 36.10
C ALA A 525 -13.44 -8.43 36.45
N THR A 526 -12.90 -9.46 37.10
CA THR A 526 -13.71 -10.33 37.96
C THR A 526 -12.85 -10.93 39.07
N VAL A 527 -13.44 -11.09 40.27
CA VAL A 527 -12.83 -11.45 41.58
C VAL A 527 -12.31 -10.17 42.27
N ILE A 528 -13.02 -9.57 43.24
CA ILE A 528 -13.13 -9.96 44.67
C ILE A 528 -14.34 -9.21 45.30
N TYR A 529 -15.06 -9.88 46.22
CA TYR A 529 -15.99 -9.28 47.18
C TYR A 529 -15.28 -8.46 48.26
#